data_AF-B2AHY6-F1
#
_entry.id   AF-B2AHY6-F1
#
_cell.length_a   1.000
_cell.length_b   1.000
_cell.length_c   1.000
_cell.angle_alpha   90.00
_cell.angle_beta   90.00
_cell.angle_gamma   90.00
#
_symmetry.space_group_name_H-M   'P 1'
#
loop_
_entity.id
_entity.type
_entity.pdbx_description
1 polymer ?
#
loop_
_entity_poly.entity_id
_entity_poly.type
_entity_poly.pdbx_seq_one_letter_code
_entity_poly.pdbx_strand_id
1 'polypeptide(L)'
;MHGVPAAALGLSAAGAYDGGNPCGGGRQGEAMTNHTYKLVEIVGSSPDGCDQAIQSAIAKAGETIKNIDWFEVVETRGHIQNGKIAHYQVTLKVGFRVT
;
A
#
# COMPACT_ATOMS: atom_id res chain seq x y z
N MET A 1 31.15 -24.46 78.98
CA MET A 1 30.69 -23.38 79.88
C MET A 1 31.48 -22.15 79.43
N HIS A 2 30.97 -21.05 78.88
CA HIS A 2 29.68 -20.37 78.81
C HIS A 2 29.55 -19.82 77.37
N GLY A 3 28.38 -19.79 76.71
CA GLY A 3 27.39 -18.73 76.86
C GLY A 3 27.26 -17.92 75.55
N VAL A 4 26.24 -18.23 74.76
CA VAL A 4 25.57 -17.33 73.78
C VAL A 4 24.85 -16.24 74.62
N PRO A 5 24.49 -14.99 74.17
CA PRO A 5 23.95 -14.68 72.84
C PRO A 5 24.00 -13.21 72.30
N ALA A 6 23.33 -13.05 71.14
CA ALA A 6 22.44 -11.95 70.77
C ALA A 6 22.99 -10.57 70.33
N ALA A 7 22.92 -10.37 69.01
CA ALA A 7 22.08 -9.37 68.33
C ALA A 7 22.05 -7.90 68.82
N ALA A 8 22.46 -6.99 67.93
CA ALA A 8 21.82 -5.70 67.65
C ALA A 8 22.38 -5.19 66.30
N LEU A 9 21.67 -5.32 65.19
CA LEU A 9 20.79 -4.28 64.62
C LEU A 9 21.44 -2.89 64.55
N GLY A 10 22.03 -2.58 63.40
CA GLY A 10 22.37 -1.24 62.96
C GLY A 10 21.95 -1.07 61.50
N LEU A 11 20.70 -0.63 61.30
CA LEU A 11 20.18 -0.13 60.02
C LEU A 11 21.06 1.01 59.50
N SER A 12 21.47 0.95 58.23
CA SER A 12 21.83 2.16 57.48
C SER A 12 21.42 2.03 56.02
N ALA A 13 20.33 2.74 55.72
CA ALA A 13 19.96 3.42 54.49
C ALA A 13 20.28 2.77 53.12
N ALA A 14 19.24 2.15 52.56
CA ALA A 14 18.69 2.45 51.22
C ALA A 14 19.65 3.09 50.20
N GLY A 15 20.36 2.24 49.45
CA GLY A 15 20.89 2.60 48.13
C GLY A 15 19.73 2.71 47.13
N ALA A 16 19.64 3.86 46.49
CA ALA A 16 18.56 4.30 45.61
C ALA A 16 18.24 3.30 44.50
N TYR A 17 16.97 2.96 44.38
CA TYR A 17 16.37 2.53 43.12
C TYR A 17 16.26 3.79 42.23
N ASP A 18 17.04 3.87 41.16
CA ASP A 18 16.80 4.89 40.12
C ASP A 18 15.68 4.37 39.20
N GLY A 19 14.45 4.47 39.70
CA GLY A 19 13.25 4.19 38.94
C GLY A 19 12.85 5.39 38.09
N GLY A 20 13.19 5.37 36.80
CA GLY A 20 12.67 6.29 35.79
C GLY A 20 13.69 6.50 34.67
N ASN A 21 13.61 5.83 33.53
CA ASN A 21 12.54 6.01 32.57
C ASN A 21 12.61 4.92 31.48
N PRO A 22 11.66 3.96 31.39
CA PRO A 22 11.60 3.05 30.24
C PRO A 22 10.88 3.67 29.03
N CYS A 23 10.34 4.89 29.15
CA CYS A 23 9.44 5.49 28.16
C CYS A 23 9.94 6.88 27.72
N GLY A 24 10.97 6.91 26.89
CA GLY A 24 11.10 7.96 25.86
C GLY A 24 10.86 7.27 24.51
N GLY A 25 9.73 7.40 23.83
CA GLY A 25 8.94 8.61 23.65
C GLY A 25 9.06 9.02 22.18
N GLY A 26 8.34 8.30 21.31
CA GLY A 26 8.04 8.74 19.95
C GLY A 26 9.03 8.37 18.85
N ARG A 27 9.12 7.08 18.48
CA ARG A 27 9.10 6.79 17.04
C ARG A 27 7.77 7.40 16.57
N GLN A 28 7.82 8.52 15.84
CA GLN A 28 6.69 8.87 14.98
C GLN A 28 6.55 7.66 14.07
N GLY A 29 5.59 6.78 14.42
CA GLY A 29 5.10 5.81 13.47
C GLY A 29 4.73 6.62 12.26
N GLU A 30 5.40 6.36 11.15
CA GLU A 30 4.93 6.76 9.84
C GLU A 30 3.43 6.53 9.86
N ALA A 31 2.65 7.61 9.73
CA ALA A 31 1.22 7.49 9.59
C ALA A 31 1.03 6.53 8.41
N MET A 32 0.61 5.29 8.69
CA MET A 32 0.27 4.32 7.67
C MET A 32 -0.93 4.91 6.96
N THR A 33 -0.67 5.75 5.97
CA THR A 33 -1.66 6.33 5.09
C THR A 33 -2.27 5.16 4.35
N ASN A 34 -3.42 4.69 4.84
CA ASN A 34 -4.10 3.59 4.21
C ASN A 34 -4.62 4.09 2.87
N HIS A 35 -3.94 3.72 1.80
CA HIS A 35 -4.31 4.14 0.45
C HIS A 35 -5.37 3.17 -0.06
N THR A 36 -6.58 3.66 -0.22
CA THR A 36 -7.63 2.91 -0.91
C THR A 36 -7.49 3.14 -2.40
N TYR A 37 -7.29 2.05 -3.14
CA TYR A 37 -7.28 2.06 -4.59
C TYR A 37 -8.57 1.44 -5.11
N LYS A 38 -9.12 2.04 -6.17
CA LYS A 38 -10.19 1.42 -6.94
C LYS A 38 -9.60 0.93 -8.25
N LEU A 39 -9.97 -0.30 -8.59
CA LEU A 39 -9.67 -0.88 -9.89
C LEU A 39 -10.95 -0.82 -10.72
N VAL A 40 -10.83 -0.28 -11.93
CA VAL A 40 -11.92 -0.30 -12.91
C VAL A 40 -11.48 -1.03 -14.16
N GLU A 41 -12.42 -1.71 -14.79
CA GLU A 41 -12.17 -2.40 -16.04
C GLU A 41 -12.73 -1.57 -17.20
N ILE A 42 -11.90 -1.31 -18.20
CA ILE A 42 -12.23 -0.57 -19.40
C ILE A 42 -11.78 -1.35 -20.63
N VAL A 43 -12.49 -1.19 -21.74
CA VAL A 43 -12.13 -1.81 -23.01
C VAL A 43 -11.82 -0.72 -24.02
N GLY A 44 -10.59 -0.71 -24.50
CA GLY A 44 -10.16 0.14 -25.62
C GLY A 44 -10.36 -0.58 -26.94
N SER A 45 -10.69 0.17 -27.99
CA SER A 45 -10.68 -0.36 -29.36
C SER A 45 -9.91 0.55 -30.31
N SER A 46 -9.21 -0.04 -31.27
CA SER A 46 -8.52 0.69 -32.33
C SER A 46 -8.35 -0.16 -33.59
N PRO A 47 -8.49 0.41 -34.80
CA PRO A 47 -8.17 -0.29 -36.04
C PRO A 47 -6.67 -0.44 -36.28
N ASP A 48 -5.84 0.43 -35.67
CA ASP A 48 -4.41 0.56 -36.01
C ASP A 48 -3.51 -0.38 -35.19
N GLY A 49 -3.94 -0.79 -33.99
CA GLY A 49 -3.18 -1.72 -33.16
C GLY A 49 -3.61 -1.77 -31.70
N CYS A 50 -2.97 -2.65 -30.93
CA CYS A 50 -3.18 -2.78 -29.48
C CYS A 50 -2.67 -1.54 -28.72
N ASP A 51 -1.51 -0.99 -29.06
CA ASP A 51 -0.96 0.20 -28.38
C ASP A 51 -1.90 1.42 -28.48
N GLN A 52 -2.46 1.64 -29.67
CA GLN A 52 -3.44 2.71 -29.92
C GLN A 52 -4.75 2.47 -29.16
N ALA A 53 -5.21 1.22 -29.06
CA ALA A 53 -6.38 0.87 -28.26
C ALA A 53 -6.16 1.17 -26.76
N ILE A 54 -4.96 0.88 -26.24
CA ILE A 54 -4.59 1.17 -24.85
C ILE A 54 -4.54 2.67 -24.58
N GLN A 55 -3.84 3.43 -25.43
CA GLN A 55 -3.75 4.88 -25.30
C GLN A 55 -5.12 5.54 -25.35
N SER A 56 -5.98 5.12 -26.29
CA SER A 56 -7.35 5.64 -26.40
C SER A 56 -8.19 5.34 -25.16
N ALA A 57 -8.06 4.14 -24.59
CA ALA A 57 -8.77 3.75 -23.36
C ALA A 57 -8.32 4.60 -22.16
N ILE A 58 -7.01 4.76 -21.97
CA ILE A 58 -6.44 5.56 -20.87
C ILE A 58 -6.82 7.04 -21.03
N ALA A 59 -6.74 7.59 -22.24
CA ALA A 59 -7.13 8.97 -22.52
C ALA A 59 -8.60 9.19 -22.15
N LYS A 60 -9.49 8.28 -22.55
CA LYS A 60 -10.91 8.37 -22.22
C LYS A 60 -11.19 8.21 -20.73
N ALA A 61 -10.49 7.28 -20.08
CA ALA A 61 -10.58 7.10 -18.63
C ALA A 61 -10.11 8.35 -17.87
N GLY A 62 -9.04 9.00 -18.34
CA GLY A 62 -8.49 10.23 -17.75
C GLY A 62 -9.43 11.44 -17.79
N GLU A 63 -10.43 11.45 -18.69
CA GLU A 63 -11.47 12.49 -18.70
C GLU A 63 -12.40 12.39 -17.48
N THR A 64 -12.62 11.18 -16.95
CA THR A 64 -13.59 10.92 -15.87
C THR A 64 -12.89 10.62 -14.53
N ILE A 65 -11.75 9.94 -14.59
CA ILE A 65 -11.03 9.40 -13.44
C ILE A 65 -9.72 10.17 -13.27
N LYS A 66 -9.50 10.71 -12.07
CA LYS A 66 -8.27 11.42 -11.69
C LYS A 66 -7.35 10.49 -10.90
N ASN A 67 -6.05 10.81 -10.87
CA ASN A 67 -5.02 10.05 -10.16
C ASN A 67 -4.89 8.60 -10.65
N ILE A 68 -4.89 8.41 -11.97
CA ILE A 68 -4.53 7.12 -12.58
C ILE A 68 -3.03 6.93 -12.39
N ASP A 69 -2.67 5.87 -11.68
CA ASP A 69 -1.27 5.58 -11.33
C ASP A 69 -0.71 4.44 -12.19
N TRP A 70 -1.51 3.42 -12.47
CA TRP A 70 -1.09 2.28 -13.31
C TRP A 70 -2.27 1.63 -14.04
N PHE A 71 -1.93 0.82 -15.05
CA PHE A 71 -2.88 -0.03 -15.75
C PHE A 71 -2.29 -1.44 -15.96
N GLU A 72 -3.16 -2.42 -16.13
CA GLU A 72 -2.83 -3.81 -16.40
C GLU A 72 -3.65 -4.31 -17.59
N VAL A 73 -2.99 -4.98 -18.54
CA VAL A 73 -3.67 -5.60 -19.68
C VAL A 73 -4.19 -6.97 -19.24
N VAL A 74 -5.52 -7.13 -19.25
CA VAL A 74 -6.16 -8.39 -18.87
C VAL A 74 -6.30 -9.31 -20.06
N GLU A 75 -6.75 -8.75 -21.19
CA GLU A 75 -7.03 -9.53 -22.39
C GLU A 75 -6.85 -8.68 -23.64
N THR A 76 -6.32 -9.28 -24.69
CA THR A 76 -6.27 -8.68 -26.02
C THR A 76 -7.08 -9.54 -26.97
N ARG A 77 -8.14 -8.94 -27.53
CA ARG A 77 -9.02 -9.52 -28.53
C ARG A 77 -8.86 -8.78 -29.86
N GLY A 78 -9.24 -9.44 -30.94
CA GLY A 78 -9.26 -8.85 -32.27
C GLY A 78 -10.55 -9.22 -32.98
N HIS A 79 -11.27 -8.23 -33.50
CA HIS A 79 -12.37 -8.43 -34.42
C HIS A 79 -11.80 -8.72 -35.80
N ILE A 80 -12.11 -9.89 -36.36
CA ILE A 80 -11.65 -10.30 -37.68
C ILE A 80 -12.79 -10.12 -38.68
N GLN A 81 -12.51 -9.40 -39.77
CA GLN A 81 -13.45 -9.20 -40.86
C GLN A 81 -12.74 -9.45 -42.19
N ASN A 82 -13.34 -10.28 -43.06
CA ASN A 82 -12.78 -10.65 -44.37
C ASN A 82 -11.34 -11.19 -44.32
N GLY A 83 -11.01 -11.96 -43.27
CA GLY A 83 -9.68 -12.55 -43.08
C GLY A 83 -8.60 -11.55 -42.64
N LYS A 84 -8.96 -10.32 -42.29
CA LYS A 84 -8.05 -9.30 -41.75
C LYS A 84 -8.56 -8.82 -40.38
N ILE A 85 -7.65 -8.38 -39.53
CA ILE A 85 -8.03 -7.77 -38.25
C ILE A 85 -8.61 -6.39 -38.56
N ALA A 86 -9.88 -6.19 -38.24
CA ALA A 86 -10.58 -4.92 -38.43
C ALA A 86 -10.38 -4.00 -37.22
N HIS A 87 -10.51 -4.54 -36.01
CA HIS A 87 -10.32 -3.78 -34.78
C HIS A 87 -9.65 -4.62 -33.71
N TYR A 88 -8.63 -4.07 -33.08
CA TYR A 88 -8.06 -4.57 -31.84
C TYR A 88 -8.93 -4.08 -30.69
N GLN A 89 -9.29 -4.98 -29.78
CA GLN A 89 -10.01 -4.69 -28.55
C GLN A 89 -9.14 -5.13 -27.39
N VAL A 90 -8.77 -4.21 -26.51
CA VAL A 90 -7.89 -4.50 -25.37
C VAL A 90 -8.63 -4.18 -24.09
N THR A 91 -8.82 -5.21 -23.27
CA THR A 91 -9.40 -5.08 -21.93
C THR A 91 -8.30 -4.73 -20.94
N LEU A 92 -8.49 -3.64 -20.22
CA LEU A 92 -7.52 -3.04 -19.33
C LEU A 92 -8.14 -2.83 -17.96
N LYS A 93 -7.38 -3.14 -16.92
CA LYS A 93 -7.71 -2.75 -15.55
C LYS A 93 -6.89 -1.52 -15.20
N VAL A 94 -7.55 -0.44 -14.82
CA VAL A 94 -6.91 0.81 -14.45
C VAL A 94 -7.05 1.01 -12.95
N GLY A 95 -5.92 1.15 -12.28
CA GLY A 95 -5.83 1.43 -10.86
C GLY A 95 -5.69 2.93 -10.63
N PHE A 96 -6.55 3.47 -9.78
CA PHE A 96 -6.45 4.87 -9.36
C PHE A 96 -6.70 5.01 -7.87
N ARG A 97 -6.06 6.00 -7.27
CA ARG A 97 -6.21 6.29 -5.85
C ARG A 97 -7.53 7.02 -5.59
N VAL A 98 -8.31 6.49 -4.65
CA VAL A 98 -9.50 7.17 -4.13
C VAL A 98 -9.02 8.07 -3.00
N THR A 99 -9.12 9.38 -3.20
CA THR A 99 -8.80 10.41 -2.20
C THR A 99 -10.10 10.98 -1.64
#